data_AF-A0A2V9J1D8-F1
#
_entry.id   AF-A0A2V9J1D8-F1
#
_cell.length_a   1.000
_cell.length_b   1.000
_cell.length_c   1.000
_cell.angle_alpha   90.00
_cell.angle_beta   90.00
_cell.angle_gamma   90.00
#
_symmetry.space_group_name_H-M   'P 1'
#
loop_
_entity.id
_entity.type
_entity.pdbx_description
1 polymer ?
#
loop_
_entity_poly.entity_id
_entity_poly.type
_entity_poly.pdbx_seq_one_letter_code
_entity_poly.pdbx_strand_id
1 'polypeptide(L)'
;MAHATFQVGDLTAVIGDNDAYDGRRYGYNGIHRLVHRTNPVSLFEVAGLNLEHIFDGDQDQRNLAADSKIFFEPRNHPMTLAQISESEAELHQDATPNFQLESWTRFKLVAPHYIDFSFRCMPHQHVFRYDYIGIFWASYINAPENKSIYFRDAKGWVQYCTQEHNDESTVRHTDDTLKLRFTEVPQQTLYKNFSPLRFSDPFYTGYFGTHQWILMFDRNDGIRFSHSPSSGGPPSAPNPAWDFQFIIPKYEVLGKYGFRARAVYRERCSRDEVVKEFQTWRASLAK
;
A
#
# COMPACT_ATOMS: atom_id res chain seq x y z
N MET A 1 -17.24 -4.55 -14.10
CA MET A 1 -17.49 -5.56 -13.04
C MET A 1 -16.84 -4.98 -11.80
N ALA A 2 -17.59 -4.72 -10.72
CA ALA A 2 -17.03 -4.01 -9.56
C ALA A 2 -15.96 -4.82 -8.79
N HIS A 3 -16.05 -6.15 -8.82
CA HIS A 3 -15.11 -7.03 -8.15
C HIS A 3 -15.06 -8.43 -8.77
N ALA A 4 -13.98 -9.15 -8.54
CA ALA A 4 -13.78 -10.54 -8.89
C ALA A 4 -13.15 -11.32 -7.74
N THR A 5 -13.53 -12.59 -7.59
CA THR A 5 -13.01 -13.50 -6.57
C THR A 5 -12.04 -14.49 -7.21
N PHE A 6 -10.87 -14.64 -6.62
CA PHE A 6 -9.80 -15.52 -7.08
C PHE A 6 -9.45 -16.51 -5.98
N GLN A 7 -9.23 -17.77 -6.37
CA GLN A 7 -8.77 -18.82 -5.46
C GLN A 7 -7.61 -19.57 -6.09
N VAL A 8 -6.42 -19.46 -5.48
CA VAL A 8 -5.18 -20.07 -5.97
C VAL A 8 -4.36 -20.53 -4.78
N GLY A 9 -3.97 -21.81 -4.79
CA GLY A 9 -3.25 -22.42 -3.67
C GLY A 9 -4.03 -22.30 -2.36
N ASP A 10 -3.42 -21.69 -1.36
CA ASP A 10 -3.99 -21.47 -0.05
C ASP A 10 -4.77 -20.15 0.08
N LEU A 11 -4.77 -19.29 -0.95
CA LEU A 11 -5.40 -17.97 -0.87
C LEU A 11 -6.75 -17.93 -1.55
N THR A 12 -7.68 -17.20 -0.94
CA THR A 12 -8.85 -16.65 -1.62
C THR A 12 -8.84 -15.13 -1.44
N ALA A 13 -8.88 -14.41 -2.55
CA ALA A 13 -8.88 -12.95 -2.57
C ALA A 13 -10.08 -12.40 -3.34
N VAL A 14 -10.65 -11.31 -2.86
CA VAL A 14 -11.59 -10.49 -3.63
C VAL A 14 -10.88 -9.21 -4.03
N ILE A 15 -10.81 -8.95 -5.33
CA ILE A 15 -10.19 -7.75 -5.90
C ILE A 15 -11.29 -6.91 -6.52
N GLY A 16 -11.32 -5.61 -6.25
CA GLY A 16 -12.35 -4.73 -6.79
C GLY A 16 -11.86 -3.35 -7.19
N ASP A 17 -12.64 -2.72 -8.06
CA ASP A 17 -12.54 -1.29 -8.33
C ASP A 17 -13.15 -0.49 -7.17
N ASN A 18 -13.29 0.82 -7.34
CA ASN A 18 -13.78 1.71 -6.29
C ASN A 18 -15.30 1.90 -6.26
N ASP A 19 -16.08 1.14 -7.03
CA ASP A 19 -17.54 1.16 -6.92
C ASP A 19 -18.03 0.41 -5.67
N ALA A 20 -19.17 0.83 -5.14
CA ALA A 20 -19.83 0.12 -4.05
C ALA A 20 -20.52 -1.15 -4.54
N TYR A 21 -20.56 -2.17 -3.69
CA TYR A 21 -21.39 -3.36 -3.85
C TYR A 21 -21.80 -3.90 -2.48
N ASP A 22 -22.59 -4.98 -2.43
CA ASP A 22 -23.05 -5.50 -1.15
C ASP A 22 -21.89 -5.86 -0.21
N GLY A 23 -21.93 -5.36 1.02
CA GLY A 23 -20.84 -5.48 1.99
C GLY A 23 -19.59 -4.64 1.70
N ARG A 24 -19.59 -3.76 0.67
CA ARG A 24 -18.46 -2.87 0.38
C ARG A 24 -18.83 -1.43 0.04
N ARG A 25 -18.18 -0.51 0.76
CA ARG A 25 -18.39 0.93 0.62
C ARG A 25 -17.65 1.48 -0.60
N TYR A 26 -18.29 2.42 -1.28
CA TYR A 26 -17.68 3.23 -2.35
C TYR A 26 -16.32 3.80 -1.94
N GLY A 27 -15.40 3.81 -2.90
CA GLY A 27 -14.09 4.44 -2.83
C GLY A 27 -12.94 3.51 -2.50
N TYR A 28 -13.18 2.39 -1.82
CA TYR A 28 -12.13 1.41 -1.56
C TYR A 28 -11.89 0.55 -2.80
N ASN A 29 -10.62 0.39 -3.18
CA ASN A 29 -10.16 -0.38 -4.34
C ASN A 29 -9.08 -1.40 -3.95
N GLY A 30 -8.67 -2.21 -4.92
CA GLY A 30 -7.57 -3.16 -4.77
C GLY A 30 -8.03 -4.45 -4.12
N ILE A 31 -7.29 -4.95 -3.12
CA ILE A 31 -7.69 -6.18 -2.44
C ILE A 31 -8.73 -5.86 -1.37
N HIS A 32 -9.98 -6.25 -1.60
CA HIS A 32 -11.08 -6.04 -0.66
C HIS A 32 -11.12 -7.09 0.44
N ARG A 33 -10.77 -8.34 0.11
CA ARG A 33 -10.77 -9.46 1.06
C ARG A 33 -9.58 -10.36 0.77
N LEU A 34 -8.94 -10.87 1.82
CA LEU A 34 -7.88 -11.86 1.69
C LEU A 34 -7.97 -12.86 2.85
N VAL A 35 -8.19 -14.13 2.52
CA VAL A 35 -8.24 -15.23 3.49
C VAL A 35 -7.25 -16.32 3.10
N HIS A 36 -6.81 -17.07 4.11
CA HIS A 36 -6.00 -18.27 3.93
C HIS A 36 -6.88 -19.50 4.19
N ARG A 37 -6.61 -20.63 3.53
CA ARG A 37 -7.38 -21.87 3.70
C ARG A 37 -7.48 -22.32 5.17
N THR A 38 -6.45 -22.04 5.97
CA THR A 38 -6.37 -22.37 7.41
C THR A 38 -6.78 -21.22 8.34
N ASN A 39 -7.17 -20.05 7.80
CA ASN A 39 -7.71 -18.93 8.56
C ASN A 39 -8.88 -18.27 7.79
N PRO A 40 -10.13 -18.58 8.17
CA PRO A 40 -11.31 -18.11 7.44
C PRO A 40 -11.61 -16.62 7.67
N VAL A 41 -10.93 -15.97 8.62
CA VAL A 41 -11.07 -14.54 8.90
C VAL A 41 -10.21 -13.76 7.90
N SER A 42 -10.81 -12.76 7.27
CA SER A 42 -10.09 -11.89 6.32
C SER A 42 -9.05 -11.07 7.06
N LEU A 43 -7.83 -10.99 6.48
CA LEU A 43 -6.77 -10.09 6.93
C LEU A 43 -7.25 -8.63 6.93
N PHE A 44 -8.10 -8.27 5.98
CA PHE A 44 -8.65 -6.93 5.83
C PHE A 44 -10.12 -6.88 6.23
N GLU A 45 -10.51 -5.89 7.02
CA GLU A 45 -11.91 -5.66 7.39
C GLU A 45 -12.54 -4.53 6.56
N VAL A 46 -11.94 -3.33 6.59
CA VAL A 46 -12.52 -2.13 5.96
C VAL A 46 -11.96 -1.87 4.57
N ALA A 47 -10.64 -1.93 4.41
CA ALA A 47 -9.93 -1.76 3.14
C ALA A 47 -8.65 -2.61 3.19
N GLY A 48 -8.35 -3.38 2.14
CA GLY A 48 -7.03 -3.99 1.98
C GLY A 48 -6.14 -3.11 1.13
N LEU A 49 -5.16 -3.68 0.40
CA LEU A 49 -4.18 -2.98 -0.46
C LEU A 49 -4.86 -2.00 -1.43
N ASN A 50 -5.17 -0.80 -0.94
CA ASN A 50 -6.04 0.19 -1.55
C ASN A 50 -5.19 1.41 -1.92
N LEU A 51 -5.22 1.82 -3.19
CA LEU A 51 -4.64 3.09 -3.61
C LEU A 51 -5.48 4.22 -2.98
N GLU A 52 -4.90 4.92 -2.02
CA GLU A 52 -5.63 5.85 -1.14
C GLU A 52 -5.40 7.30 -1.53
N HIS A 53 -4.14 7.68 -1.72
CA HIS A 53 -3.74 9.05 -1.99
C HIS A 53 -2.83 9.15 -3.20
N ILE A 54 -3.01 10.24 -3.94
CA ILE A 54 -1.95 10.87 -4.69
C ILE A 54 -1.66 12.19 -3.97
N PHE A 55 -0.39 12.57 -3.84
CA PHE A 55 0.01 13.81 -3.18
C PHE A 55 1.18 14.45 -3.90
N ASP A 56 1.23 15.78 -3.89
CA ASP A 56 2.33 16.59 -4.40
C ASP A 56 2.93 17.50 -3.32
N GLY A 57 2.35 17.44 -2.11
CA GLY A 57 2.70 18.24 -0.95
C GLY A 57 2.10 19.63 -0.98
N ASP A 58 1.20 19.95 -1.91
CA ASP A 58 0.57 21.26 -1.99
C ASP A 58 -0.96 21.18 -2.10
N GLN A 59 -1.50 20.64 -3.19
CA GLN A 59 -2.95 20.66 -3.39
C GLN A 59 -3.67 19.69 -2.47
N ASP A 60 -3.05 18.54 -2.18
CA ASP A 60 -3.51 17.62 -1.14
C ASP A 60 -3.51 18.27 0.25
N GLN A 61 -2.56 19.16 0.52
CA GLN A 61 -2.43 19.85 1.82
C GLN A 61 -3.44 20.97 1.98
N ARG A 62 -3.51 21.89 1.00
CA ARG A 62 -4.36 23.08 1.06
C ARG A 62 -5.85 22.73 1.09
N ASN A 63 -6.23 21.62 0.48
CA ASN A 63 -7.62 21.21 0.39
C ASN A 63 -8.03 20.16 1.42
N LEU A 64 -7.12 19.67 2.27
CA LEU A 64 -7.42 18.57 3.21
C LEU A 64 -8.67 18.83 4.07
N ALA A 65 -8.83 20.06 4.57
CA ALA A 65 -9.97 20.46 5.39
C ALA A 65 -11.20 20.90 4.60
N ALA A 66 -11.02 21.37 3.36
CA ALA A 66 -12.06 21.99 2.54
C ALA A 66 -12.72 21.00 1.57
N ASP A 67 -11.91 20.13 0.96
CA ASP A 67 -12.35 19.08 0.04
C ASP A 67 -11.44 17.85 0.15
N SER A 68 -11.87 16.90 0.98
CA SER A 68 -11.20 15.61 1.14
C SER A 68 -11.17 14.77 -0.15
N LYS A 69 -11.95 15.12 -1.19
CA LYS A 69 -11.95 14.38 -2.46
C LYS A 69 -10.64 14.53 -3.22
N ILE A 70 -9.95 15.65 -3.10
CA ILE A 70 -8.61 15.82 -3.70
C ILE A 70 -7.61 14.94 -2.96
N PHE A 71 -7.66 14.95 -1.63
CA PHE A 71 -6.78 14.11 -0.80
C PHE A 71 -7.00 12.61 -1.03
N PHE A 72 -8.26 12.18 -1.20
CA PHE A 72 -8.64 10.82 -1.55
C PHE A 72 -8.97 10.68 -3.04
N GLU A 73 -8.29 11.41 -3.93
CA GLU A 73 -8.65 11.43 -5.37
C GLU A 73 -8.76 10.04 -6.00
N PRO A 74 -7.83 9.10 -5.75
CA PRO A 74 -7.97 7.73 -6.27
C PRO A 74 -9.28 7.04 -5.85
N ARG A 75 -9.79 7.32 -4.65
CA ARG A 75 -11.06 6.78 -4.16
C ARG A 75 -12.29 7.46 -4.78
N ASN A 76 -12.12 8.63 -5.41
CA ASN A 76 -13.23 9.45 -5.90
C ASN A 76 -13.30 9.52 -7.43
N HIS A 77 -12.28 9.04 -8.15
CA HIS A 77 -12.27 8.97 -9.60
C HIS A 77 -12.47 7.53 -10.08
N PRO A 78 -13.39 7.24 -11.02
CA PRO A 78 -13.70 5.87 -11.41
C PRO A 78 -12.47 5.02 -11.76
N MET A 79 -12.49 3.78 -11.30
CA MET A 79 -11.55 2.75 -11.72
C MET A 79 -12.30 1.66 -12.46
N THR A 80 -11.63 0.99 -13.39
CA THR A 80 -12.18 -0.19 -14.06
C THR A 80 -11.39 -1.42 -13.68
N LEU A 81 -12.11 -2.49 -13.32
CA LEU A 81 -11.53 -3.81 -13.11
C LEU A 81 -11.65 -4.67 -14.38
N ALA A 82 -10.53 -5.21 -14.81
CA ALA A 82 -10.43 -6.26 -15.81
C ALA A 82 -9.92 -7.57 -15.18
N GLN A 83 -10.65 -8.66 -15.35
CA GLN A 83 -10.13 -10.00 -15.07
C GLN A 83 -9.28 -10.45 -16.26
N ILE A 84 -7.97 -10.62 -16.04
CA ILE A 84 -7.00 -10.98 -17.09
C ILE A 84 -6.92 -12.49 -17.27
N SER A 85 -7.04 -13.26 -16.19
CA SER A 85 -7.09 -14.72 -16.20
C SER A 85 -7.83 -15.27 -14.98
N GLU A 86 -7.81 -16.59 -14.76
CA GLU A 86 -8.36 -17.23 -13.56
C GLU A 86 -7.59 -16.89 -12.27
N SER A 87 -6.39 -16.30 -12.37
CA SER A 87 -5.55 -15.94 -11.23
C SER A 87 -5.08 -14.47 -11.24
N GLU A 88 -5.53 -13.66 -12.20
CA GLU A 88 -4.98 -12.34 -12.43
C GLU A 88 -6.06 -11.30 -12.75
N ALA A 89 -5.93 -10.13 -12.13
CA ALA A 89 -6.79 -8.97 -12.33
C ALA A 89 -5.95 -7.71 -12.50
N GLU A 90 -6.49 -6.74 -13.24
CA GLU A 90 -5.91 -5.41 -13.39
C GLU A 90 -6.96 -4.34 -13.12
N LEU A 91 -6.61 -3.40 -12.26
CA LEU A 91 -7.31 -2.13 -12.11
C LEU A 91 -6.64 -1.11 -13.03
N HIS A 92 -7.45 -0.36 -13.75
CA HIS A 92 -7.04 0.80 -14.53
C HIS A 92 -7.82 2.03 -14.05
N GLN A 93 -7.10 3.12 -13.82
CA GLN A 93 -7.65 4.43 -13.52
C GLN A 93 -7.14 5.39 -14.58
N ASP A 94 -8.06 6.03 -15.31
CA ASP A 94 -7.73 7.11 -16.23
C ASP A 94 -7.04 8.28 -15.50
N ALA A 95 -6.46 9.21 -16.27
CA ALA A 95 -5.81 10.38 -15.71
C ALA A 95 -6.75 11.14 -14.76
N THR A 96 -6.43 11.12 -13.47
CA THR A 96 -7.29 11.72 -12.44
C THR A 96 -7.43 13.23 -12.62
N PRO A 97 -8.56 13.86 -12.23
CA PRO A 97 -8.85 15.23 -12.62
C PRO A 97 -7.90 16.28 -12.03
N ASN A 98 -7.42 16.12 -10.79
CA ASN A 98 -6.53 17.11 -10.16
C ASN A 98 -5.05 16.76 -10.31
N PHE A 99 -4.67 15.50 -10.14
CA PHE A 99 -3.27 15.07 -10.27
C PHE A 99 -2.87 14.66 -11.69
N GLN A 100 -3.83 14.52 -12.61
CA GLN A 100 -3.57 14.18 -14.02
C GLN A 100 -2.71 12.92 -14.15
N LEU A 101 -2.89 11.97 -13.22
CA LEU A 101 -2.09 10.76 -13.13
C LEU A 101 -2.93 9.56 -13.54
N GLU A 102 -2.56 8.92 -14.64
CA GLU A 102 -3.15 7.64 -15.05
C GLU A 102 -2.40 6.51 -14.36
N SER A 103 -3.11 5.44 -13.97
CA SER A 103 -2.47 4.32 -13.28
C SER A 103 -3.07 2.95 -13.58
N TRP A 104 -2.22 1.93 -13.42
CA TRP A 104 -2.58 0.53 -13.51
C TRP A 104 -2.03 -0.22 -12.31
N THR A 105 -2.88 -1.07 -11.75
CA THR A 105 -2.51 -1.96 -10.67
C THR A 105 -2.89 -3.38 -11.04
N ARG A 106 -1.90 -4.25 -11.17
CA ARG A 106 -2.09 -5.65 -11.53
C ARG A 106 -1.78 -6.55 -10.35
N PHE A 107 -2.69 -7.47 -10.08
CA PHE A 107 -2.61 -8.45 -9.02
C PHE A 107 -2.65 -9.84 -9.65
N LYS A 108 -1.69 -10.69 -9.30
CA LYS A 108 -1.65 -12.08 -9.72
C LYS A 108 -1.49 -12.98 -8.50
N LEU A 109 -2.48 -13.81 -8.24
CA LEU A 109 -2.35 -14.84 -7.21
C LEU A 109 -1.42 -15.94 -7.72
N VAL A 110 -0.47 -16.36 -6.90
CA VAL A 110 0.51 -17.39 -7.21
C VAL A 110 0.57 -18.38 -6.06
N ALA A 111 0.40 -19.65 -6.38
CA ALA A 111 0.47 -20.72 -5.38
C ALA A 111 1.88 -20.81 -4.76
N PRO A 112 2.00 -21.25 -3.50
CA PRO A 112 0.90 -21.58 -2.59
C PRO A 112 0.20 -20.37 -1.97
N HIS A 113 0.92 -19.30 -1.61
CA HIS A 113 0.40 -18.26 -0.74
C HIS A 113 0.87 -16.84 -1.08
N TYR A 114 1.03 -16.56 -2.38
CA TYR A 114 1.59 -15.32 -2.87
C TYR A 114 0.59 -14.51 -3.69
N ILE A 115 0.75 -13.19 -3.65
CA ILE A 115 0.13 -12.27 -4.59
C ILE A 115 1.25 -11.39 -5.15
N ASP A 116 1.54 -11.54 -6.44
CA ASP A 116 2.38 -10.60 -7.17
C ASP A 116 1.56 -9.34 -7.48
N PHE A 117 2.15 -8.20 -7.19
CA PHE A 117 1.54 -6.88 -7.27
C PHE A 117 2.46 -5.98 -8.09
N SER A 118 1.98 -5.45 -9.21
CA SER A 118 2.74 -4.48 -10.01
C SER A 118 1.94 -3.22 -10.22
N PHE A 119 2.57 -2.09 -9.93
CA PHE A 119 1.98 -0.78 -10.13
C PHE A 119 2.71 -0.05 -11.24
N ARG A 120 1.93 0.64 -12.08
CA ARG A 120 2.42 1.51 -13.15
C ARG A 120 1.63 2.81 -13.14
N CYS A 121 2.28 3.93 -13.43
CA CYS A 121 1.58 5.20 -13.64
C CYS A 121 2.26 6.05 -14.72
N MET A 122 1.49 7.00 -15.25
CA MET A 122 1.92 7.95 -16.26
C MET A 122 1.27 9.32 -15.96
N PRO A 123 2.06 10.36 -15.63
CA PRO A 123 1.54 11.71 -15.46
C PRO A 123 1.27 12.36 -16.82
N HIS A 124 0.11 12.97 -17.00
CA HIS A 124 -0.31 13.57 -18.27
C HIS A 124 -0.06 15.08 -18.34
N GLN A 125 0.21 15.73 -17.21
CA GLN A 125 0.39 17.18 -17.12
C GLN A 125 1.40 17.58 -16.05
N HIS A 126 1.93 18.80 -16.17
CA HIS A 126 2.84 19.39 -15.17
C HIS A 126 2.08 20.01 -13.98
N VAL A 127 1.33 19.21 -13.23
CA VAL A 127 0.45 19.70 -12.14
C VAL A 127 1.03 19.56 -10.74
N PHE A 128 2.07 18.76 -10.55
CA PHE A 128 2.69 18.54 -9.25
C PHE A 128 3.65 19.68 -8.88
N ARG A 129 3.26 20.53 -7.92
CA ARG A 129 3.90 21.84 -7.68
C ARG A 129 5.37 21.77 -7.27
N TYR A 130 5.76 20.73 -6.54
CA TYR A 130 7.11 20.58 -6.00
C TYR A 130 7.95 19.55 -6.76
N ASP A 131 7.60 19.30 -8.02
CA ASP A 131 8.33 18.41 -8.94
C ASP A 131 8.49 16.97 -8.41
N TYR A 132 7.53 16.47 -7.64
CA TYR A 132 7.45 15.07 -7.27
C TYR A 132 6.02 14.56 -7.24
N ILE A 133 5.87 13.26 -7.46
CA ILE A 133 4.61 12.53 -7.31
C ILE A 133 4.76 11.62 -6.10
N GLY A 134 3.87 11.78 -5.13
CA GLY A 134 3.69 10.84 -4.03
C GLY A 134 2.43 10.00 -4.24
N ILE A 135 2.54 8.70 -4.01
CA ILE A 135 1.43 7.76 -4.15
C ILE A 135 1.39 6.91 -2.89
N PHE A 136 0.22 6.71 -2.30
CA PHE A 136 0.04 6.07 -0.99
C PHE A 136 -0.96 4.93 -1.05
N TRP A 137 -0.59 3.79 -0.46
CA TRP A 137 -1.48 2.64 -0.29
C TRP A 137 -1.80 2.41 1.17
N ALA A 138 -3.09 2.23 1.42
CA ALA A 138 -3.63 1.85 2.71
C ALA A 138 -3.82 0.33 2.78
N SER A 139 -3.63 -0.28 3.95
CA SER A 139 -4.02 -1.66 4.25
C SER A 139 -4.51 -1.78 5.70
N TYR A 140 -5.82 -1.77 5.89
CA TYR A 140 -6.43 -1.76 7.23
C TYR A 140 -6.62 -3.19 7.73
N ILE A 141 -5.75 -3.59 8.65
CA ILE A 141 -5.70 -4.95 9.17
C ILE A 141 -6.80 -5.14 10.19
N ASN A 142 -7.51 -6.25 10.08
CA ASN A 142 -8.65 -6.59 10.92
C ASN A 142 -8.23 -6.83 12.37
N ALA A 143 -8.27 -5.81 13.21
CA ALA A 143 -8.02 -5.83 14.66
C ALA A 143 -7.01 -6.89 15.15
N PRO A 144 -5.75 -6.92 14.65
CA PRO A 144 -4.75 -7.89 15.08
C PRO A 144 -4.39 -7.67 16.55
N GLU A 145 -4.01 -8.74 17.26
CA GLU A 145 -3.59 -8.64 18.67
C GLU A 145 -2.34 -7.77 18.84
N ASN A 146 -1.47 -7.79 17.82
CA ASN A 146 -0.31 -6.92 17.73
C ASN A 146 -0.39 -6.09 16.45
N LYS A 147 -0.44 -4.77 16.63
CA LYS A 147 -0.56 -3.79 15.55
C LYS A 147 0.74 -3.53 14.81
N SER A 148 1.86 -3.96 15.35
CA SER A 148 3.19 -3.62 14.84
C SER A 148 3.46 -4.23 13.47
N ILE A 149 4.26 -3.51 12.68
CA ILE A 149 5.05 -4.10 11.61
C ILE A 149 6.49 -4.31 12.06
N TYR A 150 7.18 -5.21 11.39
CA TYR A 150 8.58 -5.54 11.61
C TYR A 150 9.33 -5.43 10.29
N PHE A 151 10.48 -4.78 10.33
CA PHE A 151 11.39 -4.64 9.19
C PHE A 151 12.83 -4.77 9.66
N ARG A 152 13.77 -4.75 8.73
CA ARG A 152 15.21 -4.75 9.04
C ARG A 152 15.82 -3.37 8.90
N ASP A 153 16.72 -3.04 9.81
CA ASP A 153 17.67 -1.94 9.68
C ASP A 153 19.11 -2.47 9.61
N ALA A 154 20.08 -1.56 9.61
CA ALA A 154 21.51 -1.92 9.57
C ALA A 154 21.99 -2.76 10.79
N LYS A 155 21.23 -2.80 11.89
CA LYS A 155 21.57 -3.50 13.13
C LYS A 155 20.79 -4.80 13.33
N GLY A 156 19.68 -4.99 12.63
CA GLY A 156 18.88 -6.21 12.70
C GLY A 156 17.39 -5.95 12.55
N TRP A 157 16.58 -6.69 13.32
CA TRP A 157 15.13 -6.57 13.28
C TRP A 157 14.63 -5.44 14.16
N VAL A 158 13.73 -4.65 13.61
CA VAL A 158 13.05 -3.53 14.28
C VAL A 158 11.57 -3.86 14.38
N GLN A 159 10.98 -3.62 15.56
CA GLN A 159 9.54 -3.58 15.75
C GLN A 159 9.08 -2.13 15.70
N TYR A 160 8.03 -1.86 14.95
CA TYR A 160 7.53 -0.51 14.76
C TYR A 160 6.01 -0.49 14.88
N CYS A 161 5.52 0.31 15.82
CA CYS A 161 4.12 0.58 16.07
C CYS A 161 4.01 2.03 16.57
N THR A 162 3.41 2.89 15.76
CA THR A 162 3.18 4.29 16.16
C THR A 162 2.20 4.35 17.32
N GLN A 163 2.34 5.37 18.17
CA GLN A 163 1.47 5.58 19.32
C GLN A 163 0.21 6.36 18.93
N GLU A 164 0.32 7.26 17.95
CA GLU A 164 -0.77 8.08 17.45
C GLU A 164 -0.85 8.05 15.91
N HIS A 165 -2.03 8.33 15.36
CA HIS A 165 -2.21 8.53 13.93
C HIS A 165 -1.53 9.84 13.49
N ASN A 166 -0.82 9.82 12.37
CA ASN A 166 0.00 10.93 11.85
C ASN A 166 1.20 11.34 12.71
N ASP A 167 1.61 10.52 13.69
CA ASP A 167 2.83 10.73 14.46
C ASP A 167 3.90 9.67 14.14
N GLU A 168 5.12 10.14 13.88
CA GLU A 168 6.29 9.38 13.43
C GLU A 168 5.96 8.28 12.42
N SER A 169 5.01 8.53 11.51
CA SER A 169 4.24 7.47 10.82
C SER A 169 4.91 6.88 9.59
N THR A 170 6.00 7.47 9.10
CA THR A 170 6.68 7.04 7.88
C THR A 170 8.14 6.69 8.14
N VAL A 171 8.52 5.46 7.82
CA VAL A 171 9.89 4.94 7.89
C VAL A 171 10.51 5.01 6.50
N ARG A 172 11.71 5.60 6.41
CA ARG A 172 12.47 5.75 5.16
C ARG A 172 13.58 4.72 5.04
N HIS A 173 14.03 4.44 3.83
CA HIS A 173 15.22 3.61 3.62
C HIS A 173 16.46 4.31 4.20
N THR A 174 17.49 3.56 4.63
CA THR A 174 18.75 4.14 5.16
C THR A 174 19.42 5.09 4.18
N ASP A 175 19.26 4.81 2.88
CA ASP A 175 19.86 5.60 1.79
C ASP A 175 18.91 6.67 1.23
N ASP A 176 17.69 6.79 1.76
CA ASP A 176 16.73 7.81 1.32
C ASP A 176 17.15 9.19 1.84
N THR A 177 17.77 9.95 0.94
CA THR A 177 18.18 11.34 1.15
C THR A 177 17.18 12.36 0.61
N LEU A 178 16.06 11.91 0.03
CA LEU A 178 15.08 12.77 -0.63
C LEU A 178 14.36 13.64 0.39
N LYS A 179 14.46 14.96 0.19
CA LYS A 179 13.73 15.97 0.97
C LYS A 179 12.49 16.39 0.21
N LEU A 180 11.34 15.94 0.67
CA LEU A 180 10.05 16.38 0.13
C LEU A 180 9.68 17.74 0.70
N ARG A 181 9.19 18.62 -0.17
CA ARG A 181 8.62 19.89 0.23
C ARG A 181 7.11 19.73 0.41
N PHE A 182 6.60 20.37 1.46
CA PHE A 182 5.17 20.45 1.75
C PHE A 182 4.81 21.91 2.00
N THR A 183 3.62 22.30 1.55
CA THR A 183 2.99 23.56 1.93
C THR A 183 2.64 23.49 3.41
N GLU A 184 2.97 24.54 4.14
CA GLU A 184 2.73 24.61 5.58
C GLU A 184 1.23 24.75 5.85
N VAL A 185 0.68 23.73 6.49
CA VAL A 185 -0.70 23.66 6.99
C VAL A 185 -0.67 23.01 8.38
N PRO A 186 -1.60 23.35 9.29
CA PRO A 186 -1.57 22.81 10.65
C PRO A 186 -1.83 21.29 10.72
N GLN A 187 -2.56 20.74 9.75
CA GLN A 187 -2.89 19.31 9.70
C GLN A 187 -1.65 18.46 9.40
N GLN A 188 -1.48 17.35 10.13
CA GLN A 188 -0.48 16.33 9.85
C GLN A 188 -1.08 15.18 9.02
N THR A 189 -0.23 14.49 8.26
CA THR A 189 -0.61 13.31 7.46
C THR A 189 0.46 12.24 7.57
N LEU A 190 0.07 10.97 7.44
CA LEU A 190 0.95 9.81 7.62
C LEU A 190 2.23 9.94 6.78
N TYR A 191 2.08 10.32 5.51
CA TYR A 191 3.18 10.35 4.54
C TYR A 191 4.20 11.47 4.74
N LYS A 192 3.89 12.51 5.53
CA LYS A 192 4.81 13.62 5.80
C LYS A 192 5.37 13.64 7.22
N ASN A 193 4.88 12.78 8.12
CA ASN A 193 5.44 12.61 9.46
C ASN A 193 6.45 11.46 9.46
N PHE A 194 7.73 11.76 9.65
CA PHE A 194 8.83 10.80 9.51
C PHE A 194 9.28 10.25 10.86
N SER A 195 9.33 8.92 10.97
CA SER A 195 9.98 8.23 12.08
C SER A 195 11.49 8.53 12.09
N PRO A 196 12.16 8.53 13.27
CA PRO A 196 13.61 8.49 13.34
C PRO A 196 14.18 7.15 12.85
N LEU A 197 13.39 6.08 12.84
CA LEU A 197 13.79 4.76 12.37
C LEU A 197 14.00 4.73 10.85
N ARG A 198 14.82 3.78 10.39
CA ARG A 198 15.10 3.54 8.98
C ARG A 198 15.09 2.05 8.68
N PHE A 199 14.71 1.67 7.47
CA PHE A 199 14.81 0.29 6.99
C PHE A 199 15.96 0.12 6.01
N SER A 200 16.53 -1.08 5.92
CA SER A 200 17.62 -1.45 5.00
C SER A 200 17.20 -2.45 3.93
N ASP A 201 16.24 -3.33 4.25
CA ASP A 201 15.66 -4.25 3.28
C ASP A 201 14.24 -3.78 2.95
N PRO A 202 13.84 -3.68 1.66
CA PRO A 202 12.56 -3.13 1.24
C PRO A 202 11.45 -4.19 1.39
N PHE A 203 11.25 -4.64 2.62
CA PHE A 203 10.08 -5.41 3.02
C PHE A 203 9.70 -5.11 4.48
N TYR A 204 8.44 -5.37 4.81
CA TYR A 204 7.99 -5.46 6.18
C TYR A 204 7.06 -6.66 6.37
N THR A 205 6.89 -7.08 7.61
CA THR A 205 5.96 -8.14 8.00
C THR A 205 5.15 -7.78 9.22
N GLY A 206 3.93 -8.29 9.34
CA GLY A 206 3.07 -8.14 10.51
C GLY A 206 2.31 -9.43 10.80
N TYR A 207 1.88 -9.62 12.03
CA TYR A 207 1.21 -10.84 12.47
C TYR A 207 -0.30 -10.63 12.58
N PHE A 208 -1.07 -11.63 12.12
CA PHE A 208 -2.52 -11.67 12.25
C PHE A 208 -2.95 -13.06 12.70
N GLY A 209 -3.26 -13.22 13.99
CA GLY A 209 -3.52 -14.54 14.58
C GLY A 209 -2.35 -15.51 14.33
N THR A 210 -2.62 -16.73 13.87
CA THR A 210 -1.60 -17.73 13.54
C THR A 210 -0.88 -17.50 12.20
N HIS A 211 -1.18 -16.40 11.52
CA HIS A 211 -0.64 -16.06 10.20
C HIS A 211 0.23 -14.83 10.26
N GLN A 212 0.97 -14.61 9.17
CA GLN A 212 1.75 -13.40 8.95
C GLN A 212 1.54 -12.88 7.53
N TRP A 213 1.54 -11.56 7.43
CA TRP A 213 1.58 -10.82 6.19
C TRP A 213 3.00 -10.35 5.95
N ILE A 214 3.53 -10.52 4.74
CA ILE A 214 4.82 -9.96 4.32
C ILE A 214 4.56 -9.16 3.05
N LEU A 215 5.00 -7.90 3.00
CA LEU A 215 5.01 -7.13 1.77
C LEU A 215 6.45 -6.81 1.40
N MET A 216 6.85 -7.24 0.20
CA MET A 216 8.22 -7.18 -0.31
C MET A 216 8.25 -6.35 -1.60
N PHE A 217 9.22 -5.46 -1.76
CA PHE A 217 9.34 -4.59 -2.93
C PHE A 217 10.60 -4.88 -3.73
N ASP A 218 10.54 -4.66 -5.05
CA ASP A 218 11.64 -4.92 -5.96
C ASP A 218 12.69 -3.79 -6.01
N ARG A 219 12.51 -2.77 -5.17
CA ARG A 219 13.38 -1.60 -5.12
C ARG A 219 13.31 -0.90 -3.77
N ASN A 220 14.36 -0.15 -3.47
CA ASN A 220 14.40 0.78 -2.34
C ASN A 220 13.92 2.17 -2.78
N ASP A 221 14.35 2.61 -3.97
CA ASP A 221 14.09 3.95 -4.48
C ASP A 221 12.60 4.25 -4.53
N GLY A 222 12.22 5.33 -3.86
CA GLY A 222 10.85 5.81 -3.79
C GLY A 222 9.96 5.06 -2.80
N ILE A 223 10.37 3.90 -2.27
CA ILE A 223 9.57 3.14 -1.32
C ILE A 223 9.76 3.68 0.10
N ARG A 224 8.66 3.90 0.81
CA ARG A 224 8.64 4.18 2.24
C ARG A 224 7.55 3.37 2.92
N PHE A 225 7.78 2.95 4.15
CA PHE A 225 6.75 2.24 4.92
C PHE A 225 5.98 3.24 5.76
N SER A 226 4.68 3.01 5.90
CA SER A 226 3.82 3.83 6.74
C SER A 226 3.02 2.98 7.70
N HIS A 227 2.74 3.52 8.88
CA HIS A 227 1.97 2.85 9.90
C HIS A 227 1.01 3.80 10.59
N SER A 228 -0.19 3.31 10.89
CA SER A 228 -1.13 3.96 11.79
C SER A 228 -1.68 2.96 12.80
N PRO A 229 -1.89 3.32 14.08
CA PRO A 229 -2.44 2.41 15.07
C PRO A 229 -3.98 2.33 15.01
N SER A 230 -4.62 3.21 14.24
CA SER A 230 -6.07 3.41 14.20
C SER A 230 -6.51 4.10 12.89
N SER A 231 -6.76 3.32 11.84
CA SER A 231 -7.25 3.83 10.54
C SER A 231 -8.65 3.35 10.15
N GLY A 232 -9.27 2.52 11.00
CA GLY A 232 -10.63 2.06 10.83
C GLY A 232 -11.06 1.15 11.98
N GLY A 233 -12.18 0.46 11.79
CA GLY A 233 -12.74 -0.43 12.81
C GLY A 233 -13.45 0.34 13.94
N PRO A 234 -14.13 -0.38 14.85
CA PRO A 234 -14.79 0.22 16.00
C PRO A 234 -13.75 0.78 17.00
N PRO A 235 -14.10 1.81 17.80
CA PRO A 235 -13.19 2.37 18.80
C PRO A 235 -12.64 1.35 19.82
N SER A 236 -13.41 0.29 20.11
CA SER A 236 -13.01 -0.79 21.02
C SER A 236 -11.98 -1.76 20.43
N ALA A 237 -11.87 -1.83 19.11
CA ALA A 237 -10.94 -2.70 18.40
C ALA A 237 -10.46 -2.01 17.10
N PRO A 238 -9.64 -0.94 17.21
CA PRO A 238 -9.28 -0.17 16.03
C PRO A 238 -8.28 -0.94 15.17
N ASN A 239 -8.53 -0.92 13.87
CA ASN A 239 -7.69 -1.52 12.85
C ASN A 239 -6.43 -0.66 12.64
N PRO A 240 -5.21 -1.22 12.78
CA PRO A 240 -4.02 -0.54 12.33
C PRO A 240 -3.96 -0.53 10.80
N ALA A 241 -3.16 0.37 10.26
CA ALA A 241 -2.83 0.42 8.85
C ALA A 241 -1.37 0.04 8.64
N TRP A 242 -1.13 -0.91 7.75
CA TRP A 242 0.20 -1.38 7.35
C TRP A 242 0.48 -0.93 5.93
N ASP A 243 0.90 0.32 5.81
CA ASP A 243 0.82 1.11 4.60
C ASP A 243 2.20 1.29 3.96
N PHE A 244 2.22 1.83 2.75
CA PHE A 244 3.46 2.23 2.10
C PHE A 244 3.24 3.37 1.10
N GLN A 245 4.35 3.99 0.71
CA GLN A 245 4.41 5.03 -0.30
C GLN A 245 5.27 4.61 -1.48
N PHE A 246 4.98 5.20 -2.64
CA PHE A 246 5.89 5.28 -3.78
C PHE A 246 6.09 6.75 -4.17
N ILE A 247 7.35 7.19 -4.18
CA ILE A 247 7.74 8.58 -4.47
C ILE A 247 8.52 8.64 -5.78
N ILE A 248 8.08 9.50 -6.69
CA ILE A 248 8.72 9.76 -7.99
C ILE A 248 9.23 11.21 -7.99
N PRO A 249 10.52 11.46 -7.75
CA PRO A 249 11.09 12.80 -7.87
C PRO A 249 11.35 13.14 -9.34
N LYS A 250 11.25 14.43 -9.68
CA LYS A 250 11.59 14.99 -11.01
C LYS A 250 10.94 14.21 -12.15
N TYR A 251 9.63 14.03 -12.07
CA TYR A 251 8.89 13.31 -13.10
C TYR A 251 8.89 14.07 -14.44
N GLU A 252 8.73 13.33 -15.51
CA GLU A 252 8.52 13.82 -16.87
C GLU A 252 7.08 13.48 -17.27
N VAL A 253 6.40 14.41 -17.92
CA VAL A 253 5.07 14.18 -18.48
C VAL A 253 5.16 13.10 -19.56
N LEU A 254 4.21 12.16 -19.52
CA LEU A 254 4.17 10.91 -20.29
C LEU A 254 5.32 9.93 -19.98
N GLY A 255 6.14 10.22 -18.97
CA GLY A 255 7.09 9.27 -18.40
C GLY A 255 6.37 8.11 -17.72
N LYS A 256 6.92 6.89 -17.83
CA LYS A 256 6.34 5.70 -17.21
C LYS A 256 7.10 5.34 -15.94
N TYR A 257 6.37 5.23 -14.85
CA TYR A 257 6.92 4.91 -13.53
C TYR A 257 6.22 3.69 -12.95
N GLY A 258 6.87 3.00 -12.01
CA GLY A 258 6.30 1.84 -11.39
C GLY A 258 7.28 1.06 -10.51
N PHE A 259 6.74 0.01 -9.90
CA PHE A 259 7.48 -0.96 -9.10
C PHE A 259 6.77 -2.31 -9.14
N ARG A 260 7.47 -3.35 -8.71
CA ARG A 260 6.89 -4.67 -8.45
C ARG A 260 7.02 -4.97 -6.97
N ALA A 261 6.03 -5.67 -6.45
CA ALA A 261 6.00 -6.14 -5.08
C ALA A 261 5.39 -7.54 -5.03
N ARG A 262 5.67 -8.24 -3.94
CA ARG A 262 5.04 -9.52 -3.62
C ARG A 262 4.52 -9.46 -2.21
N ALA A 263 3.23 -9.76 -2.09
CA ALA A 263 2.56 -10.04 -0.85
C ALA A 263 2.62 -11.54 -0.54
N VAL A 264 2.85 -11.88 0.71
CA VAL A 264 2.85 -13.25 1.24
C VAL A 264 1.86 -13.28 2.40
N TYR A 265 0.90 -14.22 2.37
CA TYR A 265 0.00 -14.43 3.50
C TYR A 265 -0.07 -15.91 3.83
N ARG A 266 0.61 -16.32 4.90
CA ARG A 266 0.84 -17.72 5.26
C ARG A 266 0.83 -17.92 6.77
N GLU A 267 0.85 -19.16 7.22
CA GLU A 267 1.15 -19.47 8.62
C GLU A 267 2.47 -18.82 9.04
N ARG A 268 2.54 -18.41 10.32
CA ARG A 268 3.75 -17.77 10.88
C ARG A 268 5.00 -18.60 10.61
N CYS A 269 6.07 -17.92 10.23
CA CYS A 269 7.39 -18.50 10.04
C CYS A 269 8.43 -17.69 10.82
N SER A 270 9.66 -18.19 10.87
CA SER A 270 10.76 -17.48 11.49
C SER A 270 11.15 -16.23 10.69
N ARG A 271 11.83 -15.30 11.37
CA ARG A 271 12.45 -14.13 10.74
C ARG A 271 13.46 -14.50 9.65
N ASP A 272 14.23 -15.56 9.86
CA ASP A 272 15.20 -16.03 8.85
C ASP A 272 14.49 -16.56 7.60
N GLU A 273 13.34 -17.22 7.77
CA GLU A 273 12.49 -17.62 6.65
C GLU A 273 11.92 -16.41 5.91
N VAL A 274 11.52 -15.33 6.60
CA VAL A 274 11.09 -14.07 5.93
C VAL A 274 12.21 -13.48 5.08
N VAL A 275 13.44 -13.44 5.60
CA VAL A 275 14.61 -12.95 4.84
C VAL A 275 14.87 -13.84 3.64
N LYS A 276 14.79 -15.16 3.80
CA LYS A 276 14.97 -16.12 2.72
C LYS A 276 13.88 -15.99 1.65
N GLU A 277 12.64 -15.77 2.05
CA GLU A 277 11.49 -15.49 1.15
C GLU A 277 11.80 -14.28 0.27
N PHE A 278 12.22 -13.17 0.89
CA PHE A 278 12.61 -11.95 0.20
C PHE A 278 13.77 -12.16 -0.77
N GLN A 279 14.86 -12.77 -0.31
CA GLN A 279 16.05 -13.01 -1.15
C GLN A 279 15.73 -13.92 -2.34
N THR A 280 14.94 -14.96 -2.12
CA THR A 280 14.53 -15.91 -3.18
C THR A 280 13.70 -15.20 -4.24
N TRP A 281 12.73 -14.38 -3.82
CA TRP A 281 11.93 -13.60 -4.74
C TRP A 281 12.75 -12.54 -5.49
N ARG A 282 13.62 -11.79 -4.80
CA ARG A 282 14.51 -10.81 -5.45
C ARG A 282 15.41 -11.46 -6.51
N ALA A 283 15.96 -12.63 -6.21
CA ALA A 283 16.79 -13.37 -7.16
C ALA A 283 16.00 -13.90 -8.38
N SER A 284 14.69 -14.13 -8.26
CA SER A 284 13.86 -14.56 -9.39
C SER A 284 13.53 -13.41 -10.34
N LEU A 285 13.58 -12.15 -9.90
CA LEU A 285 13.31 -10.96 -10.71
C LEU A 285 14.49 -10.53 -11.62
N ALA A 286 15.70 -11.04 -11.34
CA ALA A 286 16.90 -10.75 -12.11
C ALA A 286 17.09 -11.68 -13.33
N LYS A 287 16.20 -12.65 -13.48
CA LYS A 287 16.12 -13.58 -14.61
C LYS A 287 15.08 -13.08 -15.61
#